data_AF-A0A2V7QIU2-F1
#
_entry.id   AF-A0A2V7QIU2-F1
#
_cell.length_a   1.000
_cell.length_b   1.000
_cell.length_c   1.000
_cell.angle_alpha   90.00
_cell.angle_beta   90.00
_cell.angle_gamma   90.00
#
_symmetry.space_group_name_H-M   'P 1'
#
loop_
_entity.id
_entity.type
_entity.pdbx_description
1 polymer ?
#
loop_
_entity_poly.entity_id
_entity_poly.type
_entity_poly.pdbx_seq_one_letter_code
_entity_poly.pdbx_strand_id
1 'polypeptide(L)'
;MSILSYLRYIQWPWALALAIVLPIVTAWLVRRGLRARKERLARLGTESMIARLAPSILQQRTWSAALRSGLASLFLGFALAGPRWGVEQTVVKQQGVDVVLALDASLSMLATDEKPSRLQAMKQEIDRLRDLSPGDRFALLAFAGRSYILTPLTVDNSALDLFLQNLDPSIVGQGGSSLASALRQATNLLALNKTQGDKAIVLMSDGEGFDNPDEVLAEARRAREMGFTIITVGFGTPEGSTIPIVQNRVVTQKRDENGNIVVTHYDPALLKSIADEAKGVFIDARAPNKAGRIRQALNSLHGENLGIQFQWFVLAALVLLTIDTFLQTRRRRKRALAAAAATAAMLLLTISCRRPERDKQGIAVYNAGTQLLLHDSLAPAIPPLTRASDSKDAELRHHARFNLGLDYLIQGRRAKDSADIPLDSALYRYKQILEVAVADSDARWNYELALRQKKGGGGGGGGGGGGGGGGQSHTPSPSPAQSQNQAPAPKPVPGMTPQQAEAVLNAAEDKETDVQGKRQKKNVPTPPRGKDW
;
A
#
# COMPACT_ATOMS: atom_id res chain seq x y z
N MET A 1 4.54 31.31 10.27
CA MET A 1 3.66 30.21 9.80
C MET A 1 2.78 30.75 8.69
N SER A 2 2.87 30.20 7.48
CA SER A 2 2.11 30.67 6.32
C SER A 2 0.66 30.18 6.38
N ILE A 3 -0.30 30.93 5.81
CA ILE A 3 -1.72 30.50 5.72
C ILE A 3 -1.85 29.11 5.04
N LEU A 4 -0.90 28.77 4.17
CA LEU A 4 -0.77 27.46 3.54
C LEU A 4 -0.58 26.30 4.52
N SER A 5 0.06 26.51 5.67
CA SER A 5 0.22 25.44 6.67
C SER A 5 -1.10 25.06 7.36
N TYR A 6 -2.05 25.99 7.44
CA TYR A 6 -3.37 25.71 8.04
C TYR A 6 -4.31 24.95 7.09
N LEU A 7 -4.11 25.07 5.77
CA LEU A 7 -4.92 24.32 4.79
C LEU A 7 -4.68 22.81 4.86
N ARG A 8 -3.54 22.36 5.41
CA ARG A 8 -3.26 20.93 5.65
C ARG A 8 -4.27 20.27 6.61
N TYR A 9 -4.90 21.05 7.49
CA TYR A 9 -5.89 20.58 8.46
C TYR A 9 -7.33 20.60 7.93
N ILE A 10 -7.54 20.87 6.63
CA ILE A 10 -8.87 21.00 6.04
C ILE A 10 -8.93 20.10 4.82
N GLN A 11 -9.85 19.13 4.81
CA GLN A 11 -9.96 18.17 3.71
C GLN A 11 -10.31 18.86 2.38
N TRP A 12 -11.21 19.84 2.43
CA TRP A 12 -11.68 20.57 1.25
C TRP A 12 -11.48 22.08 1.45
N PRO A 13 -10.28 22.63 1.16
CA PRO A 13 -9.98 24.05 1.35
C PRO A 13 -10.98 24.99 0.69
N TRP A 14 -11.48 24.63 -0.50
CA TRP A 14 -12.46 25.43 -1.24
C TRP A 14 -13.82 25.51 -0.54
N ALA A 15 -14.17 24.53 0.30
CA ALA A 15 -15.43 24.54 1.05
C ALA A 15 -15.43 25.57 2.19
N LEU A 16 -14.28 26.15 2.58
CA LEU A 16 -14.25 27.34 3.43
C LEU A 16 -14.98 28.54 2.79
N ALA A 17 -14.97 28.65 1.45
CA ALA A 17 -15.75 29.69 0.77
C ALA A 17 -17.26 29.49 1.04
N LEU A 18 -17.73 28.25 1.14
CA LEU A 18 -19.13 27.95 1.50
C LEU A 18 -19.45 28.38 2.93
N ALA A 19 -18.49 28.31 3.87
CA ALA A 19 -18.66 28.82 5.23
C ALA A 19 -18.90 30.33 5.28
N ILE A 20 -18.43 31.08 4.28
CA ILE A 20 -18.68 32.52 4.14
C ILE A 20 -19.96 32.79 3.34
N VAL A 21 -20.19 32.04 2.25
CA VAL A 21 -21.34 32.25 1.37
C VAL A 21 -22.66 31.88 2.06
N LEU A 22 -22.72 30.77 2.79
CA LEU A 22 -23.94 30.31 3.46
C LEU A 22 -24.54 31.34 4.43
N PRO A 23 -23.80 31.97 5.36
CA PRO A 23 -24.36 33.00 6.25
C PRO A 23 -24.80 34.27 5.51
N ILE A 24 -24.14 34.64 4.40
CA ILE A 24 -24.55 35.78 3.57
C ILE A 24 -25.89 35.49 2.89
N VAL A 25 -26.03 34.31 2.30
CA VAL A 25 -27.27 33.87 1.65
C VAL A 25 -28.40 33.79 2.66
N THR A 26 -28.18 33.24 3.85
CA THR A 26 -29.23 33.19 4.89
C THR A 26 -29.59 34.58 5.41
N ALA A 27 -28.63 35.47 5.62
CA ALA A 27 -28.91 36.86 5.97
C ALA A 27 -29.73 37.58 4.89
N TRP A 28 -29.41 37.36 3.61
CA TRP A 28 -30.17 37.91 2.48
C TRP A 28 -31.60 37.37 2.42
N LEU A 29 -31.79 36.05 2.56
CA LEU A 29 -33.11 35.42 2.58
C LEU A 29 -33.96 35.91 3.75
N VAL A 30 -33.37 36.04 4.94
CA VAL A 30 -34.05 36.59 6.12
C VAL A 30 -34.45 38.05 5.87
N ARG A 31 -33.55 38.89 5.33
CA ARG A 31 -33.85 40.29 5.00
C ARG A 31 -34.99 40.40 3.97
N ARG A 32 -34.99 39.56 2.94
CA ARG A 32 -36.07 39.51 1.93
C ARG A 32 -37.39 39.08 2.55
N GLY A 33 -37.39 38.05 3.41
CA GLY A 33 -38.58 37.60 4.12
C GLY A 33 -39.16 38.65 5.06
N LEU A 34 -38.30 39.44 5.71
CA LEU A 34 -38.71 40.57 6.55
C LEU A 34 -39.31 41.71 5.73
N ARG A 35 -38.73 42.08 4.59
CA ARG A 35 -39.29 43.08 3.67
C ARG A 35 -40.66 42.66 3.13
N ALA A 36 -40.76 41.44 2.60
CA ALA A 36 -42.01 40.89 2.09
C ALA A 36 -43.09 40.75 3.18
N ARG A 37 -42.70 40.57 4.45
CA ARG A 37 -43.64 40.61 5.58
C ARG A 37 -44.10 42.03 5.87
N LYS A 38 -43.21 43.03 5.89
CA LYS A 38 -43.58 44.45 6.04
C LYS A 38 -44.54 44.90 4.95
N GLU A 39 -44.26 44.55 3.69
CA GLU A 39 -45.13 44.84 2.55
C GLU A 39 -46.51 44.19 2.69
N ARG A 40 -46.58 42.92 3.12
CA ARG A 40 -47.85 42.24 3.37
C ARG A 40 -48.64 42.83 4.54
N LEU A 41 -47.95 43.27 5.60
CA LEU A 41 -48.59 43.93 6.74
C LEU A 41 -49.10 45.32 6.36
N ALA A 42 -48.35 46.07 5.55
CA ALA A 42 -48.78 47.38 5.04
C ALA A 42 -50.05 47.30 4.18
N ARG A 43 -50.31 46.16 3.52
CA ARG A 43 -51.56 45.91 2.79
C ARG A 43 -52.78 45.63 3.69
N LEU A 44 -52.56 45.31 4.97
CA LEU A 44 -53.63 44.95 5.92
C LEU A 44 -54.10 46.13 6.78
N GLY A 45 -53.35 47.24 6.82
CA GLY A 45 -53.70 48.44 7.57
C GLY A 45 -52.50 49.29 7.98
N THR A 46 -52.76 50.44 8.59
CA THR A 46 -51.71 51.32 9.15
C THR A 46 -51.06 50.67 10.38
N GLU A 47 -49.77 50.96 10.60
CA GLU A 47 -48.95 50.32 11.65
C GLU A 47 -49.57 50.48 13.06
N SER A 48 -50.21 51.63 13.32
CA SER A 48 -50.92 51.93 14.56
C SER A 48 -52.19 51.10 14.77
N MET A 49 -52.89 50.72 13.71
CA MET A 49 -54.09 49.88 13.76
C MET A 49 -53.72 48.42 14.03
N ILE A 50 -52.68 47.92 13.36
CA ILE A 50 -52.18 46.54 13.55
C ILE A 50 -51.56 46.37 14.94
N ALA A 51 -50.86 47.38 15.45
CA ALA A 51 -50.31 47.37 16.80
C ALA A 51 -51.39 47.25 17.89
N ARG A 52 -52.59 47.81 17.67
CA ARG A 52 -53.72 47.75 18.61
C ARG A 52 -54.49 46.44 18.53
N LEU A 53 -54.75 45.92 17.33
CA LEU A 53 -55.53 44.69 17.15
C LEU A 53 -54.72 43.40 17.36
N ALA A 54 -53.42 43.43 17.09
CA ALA A 54 -52.57 42.24 17.17
C ALA A 54 -51.10 42.58 17.49
N PRO A 55 -50.79 43.07 18.70
CA PRO A 55 -49.43 43.47 19.10
C PRO A 55 -48.39 42.34 18.99
N SER A 56 -48.83 41.09 19.12
CA SER A 56 -47.98 39.90 18.94
C SER A 56 -47.46 39.70 17.50
N ILE A 57 -48.11 40.31 16.50
CA ILE A 57 -47.67 40.31 15.10
C ILE A 57 -46.53 41.32 14.88
N LEU A 58 -46.47 42.38 15.70
CA LEU A 58 -45.42 43.40 15.68
C LEU A 58 -44.19 43.03 16.52
N GLN A 59 -44.26 42.05 17.43
CA GLN A 59 -43.16 41.72 18.34
C GLN A 59 -41.96 41.13 17.56
N GLN A 60 -40.99 42.00 17.29
CA GLN A 60 -39.80 41.70 16.51
C GLN A 60 -38.75 40.97 17.35
N ARG A 61 -38.67 39.65 17.19
CA ARG A 61 -37.52 38.86 17.63
C ARG A 61 -36.70 38.36 16.43
N THR A 62 -36.56 39.23 15.42
CA THR A 62 -36.12 38.87 14.07
C THR A 62 -34.60 38.90 13.94
N TRP A 63 -33.91 39.82 14.60
CA TRP A 63 -32.45 39.91 14.52
C TRP A 63 -31.76 38.77 15.27
N SER A 64 -32.26 38.37 16.46
CA SER A 64 -31.73 37.20 17.17
C SER A 64 -31.92 35.89 16.39
N ALA A 65 -33.03 35.75 15.65
CA ALA A 65 -33.26 34.60 14.78
C ALA A 65 -32.35 34.62 13.54
N ALA A 66 -32.13 35.81 12.95
CA ALA A 66 -31.17 35.99 11.85
C ALA A 66 -29.74 35.67 12.29
N LEU A 67 -29.34 36.10 13.49
CA LEU A 67 -28.02 35.85 14.04
C LEU A 67 -27.79 34.35 14.30
N ARG A 68 -28.76 33.65 14.90
CA ARG A 68 -28.67 32.21 15.14
C ARG A 68 -28.67 31.38 13.86
N SER A 69 -29.52 31.72 12.90
CA SER A 69 -29.55 31.03 11.60
C SER A 69 -28.27 31.28 10.80
N GLY A 70 -27.73 32.50 10.82
CA GLY A 70 -26.42 32.81 10.23
C GLY A 70 -25.29 32.02 10.90
N LEU A 71 -25.29 31.95 12.24
CA LEU A 71 -24.29 31.20 12.99
C LEU A 71 -24.40 29.68 12.76
N ALA A 72 -25.62 29.14 12.65
CA ALA A 72 -25.84 27.73 12.29
C ALA A 72 -25.33 27.42 10.87
N SER A 73 -25.55 28.32 9.91
CA SER A 73 -25.03 28.21 8.54
C SER A 73 -23.51 28.28 8.47
N LEU A 74 -22.88 29.11 9.31
CA LEU A 74 -21.43 29.17 9.45
C LEU A 74 -20.87 27.82 9.93
N PHE A 75 -21.43 27.26 11.01
CA PHE A 75 -21.01 25.95 11.53
C PHE A 75 -21.23 24.82 10.51
N LEU A 76 -22.31 24.85 9.73
CA LEU A 76 -22.54 23.89 8.65
C LEU A 76 -21.48 24.00 7.54
N GLY A 77 -21.08 25.21 7.18
CA GLY A 77 -20.00 25.43 6.21
C GLY A 77 -18.65 24.93 6.71
N PHE A 78 -18.34 25.11 8.01
CA PHE A 78 -17.17 24.49 8.62
C PHE A 78 -17.25 22.97 8.62
N ALA A 79 -18.41 22.38 8.90
CA ALA A 79 -18.59 20.92 8.80
C ALA A 79 -18.29 20.40 7.39
N LEU A 80 -18.73 21.10 6.35
CA LEU A 80 -18.46 20.76 4.94
C LEU A 80 -16.99 20.90 4.55
N ALA A 81 -16.26 21.85 5.17
CA ALA A 81 -14.82 21.99 4.96
C ALA A 81 -14.02 20.77 5.47
N GLY A 82 -14.60 19.98 6.37
CA GLY A 82 -13.98 18.78 6.92
C GLY A 82 -12.72 19.12 7.72
N PRO A 83 -12.83 19.85 8.83
CA PRO A 83 -11.71 20.14 9.71
C PRO A 83 -11.13 18.83 10.25
N ARG A 84 -9.81 18.71 10.19
CA ARG A 84 -9.08 17.50 10.55
C ARG A 84 -8.23 17.79 11.78
N TRP A 85 -8.50 17.08 12.87
CA TRP A 85 -7.67 17.11 14.07
C TRP A 85 -7.82 15.81 14.85
N GLY A 86 -6.84 15.54 15.71
CA GLY A 86 -6.76 14.27 16.43
C GLY A 86 -6.27 13.13 15.54
N VAL A 87 -5.76 12.08 16.19
CA VAL A 87 -5.27 10.88 15.52
C VAL A 87 -6.46 9.96 15.28
N GLU A 88 -6.87 9.76 14.02
CA GLU A 88 -7.86 8.72 13.73
C GLU A 88 -7.16 7.38 13.84
N GLN A 89 -7.52 6.59 14.86
CA GLN A 89 -7.16 5.17 14.89
C GLN A 89 -8.05 4.40 13.91
N THR A 90 -8.00 4.79 12.63
CA THR A 90 -8.46 3.90 11.58
C THR A 90 -7.56 2.67 11.63
N VAL A 91 -8.16 1.50 11.85
CA VAL A 91 -7.54 0.21 11.58
C VAL A 91 -7.35 0.10 10.07
N VAL A 92 -6.50 0.96 9.51
CA VAL A 92 -5.97 0.77 8.16
C VAL A 92 -5.15 -0.50 8.29
N LYS A 93 -5.47 -1.54 7.50
CA LYS A 93 -4.56 -2.66 7.28
C LYS A 93 -3.18 -2.05 7.08
N GLN A 94 -2.25 -2.25 8.02
CA GLN A 94 -0.90 -1.71 7.92
C GLN A 94 -0.38 -2.06 6.54
N GLN A 95 -0.29 -1.08 5.65
CA GLN A 95 0.57 -1.22 4.48
C GLN A 95 1.97 -1.21 5.06
N GLY A 96 2.57 -2.39 5.14
CA GLY A 96 3.93 -2.54 5.61
C GLY A 96 4.87 -1.65 4.82
N VAL A 97 5.88 -1.11 5.50
CA VAL A 97 6.93 -0.33 4.85
C VAL A 97 7.85 -1.29 4.10
N ASP A 98 8.27 -0.90 2.90
CA ASP A 98 9.33 -1.60 2.19
C ASP A 98 10.68 -1.09 2.68
N VAL A 99 11.43 -1.97 3.34
CA VAL A 99 12.68 -1.62 4.01
C VAL A 99 13.84 -2.40 3.40
N VAL A 100 14.87 -1.69 2.93
CA VAL A 100 16.16 -2.31 2.62
C VAL A 100 17.08 -2.16 3.82
N LEU A 101 17.49 -3.28 4.41
CA LEU A 101 18.50 -3.34 5.44
C LEU A 101 19.87 -3.47 4.75
N ALA A 102 20.62 -2.38 4.71
CA ALA A 102 21.99 -2.32 4.20
C ALA A 102 22.97 -2.53 5.37
N LEU A 103 23.58 -3.71 5.42
CA LEU A 103 24.32 -4.25 6.54
C LEU A 103 25.82 -4.24 6.25
N ASP A 104 26.59 -3.55 7.08
CA ASP A 104 28.05 -3.61 7.01
C ASP A 104 28.54 -4.98 7.51
N ALA A 105 29.26 -5.69 6.66
CA ALA A 105 29.88 -6.97 6.93
C ALA A 105 31.39 -6.90 6.65
N SER A 106 32.00 -5.72 6.81
CA SER A 106 33.44 -5.56 6.81
C SER A 106 34.10 -6.17 8.05
N LEU A 107 35.43 -6.30 8.02
CA LEU A 107 36.18 -6.91 9.13
C LEU A 107 36.11 -6.10 10.43
N SER A 108 35.93 -4.77 10.38
CA SER A 108 35.79 -3.94 11.57
C SER A 108 34.55 -4.30 12.40
N MET A 109 33.50 -4.82 11.76
CA MET A 109 32.30 -5.30 12.42
C MET A 109 32.52 -6.56 13.29
N LEU A 110 33.70 -7.20 13.22
CA LEU A 110 34.08 -8.28 14.15
C LEU A 110 34.63 -7.77 15.48
N ALA A 111 34.88 -6.47 15.63
CA ALA A 111 35.32 -5.88 16.89
C ALA A 111 34.32 -6.15 18.03
N THR A 112 34.84 -6.24 19.25
CA THR A 112 34.11 -6.71 20.45
C THR A 112 33.88 -5.60 21.49
N ASP A 113 33.99 -4.35 21.07
CA ASP A 113 33.59 -3.17 21.85
C ASP A 113 32.07 -3.13 22.10
N GLU A 114 31.29 -3.68 21.17
CA GLU A 114 29.92 -4.14 21.44
C GLU A 114 29.88 -5.67 21.54
N LYS A 115 29.35 -6.20 22.66
CA LYS A 115 29.29 -7.65 22.88
C LYS A 115 28.10 -8.29 22.17
N PRO A 116 28.25 -9.49 21.58
CA PRO A 116 29.49 -10.28 21.44
C PRO A 116 30.49 -9.73 20.41
N SER A 117 29.99 -9.15 19.32
CA SER A 117 30.72 -8.31 18.36
C SER A 117 29.75 -7.29 17.76
N ARG A 118 30.25 -6.23 17.11
CA ARG A 118 29.40 -5.24 16.41
C ARG A 118 28.43 -5.90 15.43
N LEU A 119 28.89 -6.87 14.64
CA LEU A 119 28.08 -7.65 13.70
C LEU A 119 26.99 -8.45 14.42
N GLN A 120 27.31 -9.09 15.55
CA GLN A 120 26.32 -9.86 16.31
C GLN A 120 25.29 -8.94 17.00
N ALA A 121 25.73 -7.79 17.52
CA ALA A 121 24.83 -6.77 18.06
C ALA A 121 23.88 -6.24 16.97
N MET A 122 24.40 -5.99 15.76
CA MET A 122 23.60 -5.59 14.60
C MET A 122 22.54 -6.65 14.25
N LYS A 123 22.91 -7.93 14.16
CA LYS A 123 21.97 -9.03 13.91
C LYS A 123 20.83 -9.07 14.95
N GLN A 124 21.18 -8.93 16.23
CA GLN A 124 20.19 -8.90 17.32
C GLN A 124 19.22 -7.71 17.21
N GLU A 125 19.70 -6.53 16.80
CA GLU A 125 18.83 -5.37 16.58
C GLU A 125 17.91 -5.56 15.36
N ILE A 126 18.37 -6.26 14.31
CA ILE A 126 17.55 -6.61 13.16
C ILE A 126 16.45 -7.59 13.53
N ASP A 127 16.77 -8.64 14.31
CA ASP A 127 15.78 -9.60 14.79
C ASP A 127 14.70 -8.90 15.63
N ARG A 128 15.11 -8.04 16.57
CA ARG A 128 14.18 -7.20 17.35
C ARG A 128 13.33 -6.28 16.47
N LEU A 129 13.92 -5.67 15.44
CA LEU A 129 13.19 -4.78 14.53
C LEU A 129 12.10 -5.54 13.77
N ARG A 130 12.40 -6.75 13.30
CA ARG A 130 11.47 -7.61 12.56
C ARG A 130 10.32 -8.09 13.45
N ASP A 131 10.61 -8.44 14.70
CA ASP A 131 9.58 -8.79 15.69
C ASP A 131 8.62 -7.61 15.96
N LEU A 132 9.14 -6.38 15.98
CA LEU A 132 8.34 -5.16 16.16
C LEU A 132 7.55 -4.75 14.91
N SER A 133 7.82 -5.38 13.76
CA SER A 133 7.35 -4.96 12.43
C SER A 133 6.81 -6.12 11.59
N PRO A 134 5.86 -6.93 12.08
CA PRO A 134 5.43 -8.17 11.41
C PRO A 134 4.74 -7.97 10.05
N GLY A 135 4.35 -6.74 9.70
CA GLY A 135 3.72 -6.40 8.43
C GLY A 135 4.67 -5.83 7.38
N ASP A 136 5.90 -5.46 7.77
CA ASP A 136 6.86 -4.77 6.89
C ASP A 136 7.59 -5.79 5.99
N ARG A 137 7.98 -5.35 4.79
CA ARG A 137 8.79 -6.17 3.86
C ARG A 137 10.23 -5.76 3.97
N PHE A 138 11.10 -6.72 4.27
CA PHE A 138 12.53 -6.48 4.38
C PHE A 138 13.28 -7.11 3.21
N ALA A 139 14.26 -6.38 2.70
CA ALA A 139 15.33 -6.89 1.84
C ALA A 139 16.65 -6.80 2.60
N LEU A 140 17.51 -7.79 2.41
CA LEU A 140 18.84 -7.81 3.02
C LEU A 140 19.88 -7.51 1.95
N LEU A 141 20.69 -6.50 2.20
CA LEU A 141 21.87 -6.15 1.43
C LEU A 141 23.06 -6.17 2.37
N ALA A 142 24.09 -6.95 2.06
CA ALA A 142 25.35 -6.92 2.80
C ALA A 142 26.40 -6.16 2.00
N PHE A 143 27.27 -5.41 2.67
CA PHE A 143 28.35 -4.69 2.01
C PHE A 143 29.64 -4.70 2.82
N ALA A 144 30.74 -4.64 2.08
CA ALA A 144 32.09 -4.36 2.57
C ALA A 144 32.77 -3.58 1.44
N GLY A 145 33.86 -4.08 0.81
CA GLY A 145 34.43 -3.44 -0.38
C GLY A 145 33.49 -3.43 -1.60
N ARG A 146 32.48 -4.32 -1.62
CA ARG A 146 31.37 -4.34 -2.59
C ARG A 146 30.06 -4.61 -1.84
N SER A 147 28.94 -4.30 -2.47
CA SER A 147 27.60 -4.63 -1.96
C SER A 147 26.96 -5.80 -2.73
N TYR A 148 26.22 -6.63 -2.00
CA TYR A 148 25.53 -7.81 -2.51
C TYR A 148 24.11 -7.86 -1.93
N ILE A 149 23.13 -8.12 -2.80
CA ILE A 149 21.75 -8.37 -2.39
C ILE A 149 21.66 -9.83 -1.94
N LEU A 150 21.43 -10.05 -0.65
CA LEU A 150 21.25 -11.39 -0.08
C LEU A 150 19.82 -11.88 -0.24
N THR A 151 18.86 -10.99 -0.05
CA THR A 151 17.44 -11.32 -0.16
C THR A 151 16.67 -10.13 -0.76
N PRO A 152 15.82 -10.36 -1.78
CA PRO A 152 14.84 -9.36 -2.23
C PRO A 152 13.82 -9.01 -1.14
N LEU A 153 12.96 -8.01 -1.40
CA LEU A 153 11.88 -7.64 -0.46
C LEU A 153 10.95 -8.82 -0.20
N THR A 154 10.82 -9.21 1.06
CA THR A 154 9.94 -10.30 1.51
C THR A 154 9.37 -10.03 2.91
N VAL A 155 8.21 -10.63 3.21
CA VAL A 155 7.64 -10.69 4.57
C VAL A 155 8.09 -11.97 5.29
N ASP A 156 8.70 -12.91 4.57
CA ASP A 156 9.11 -14.21 5.10
C ASP A 156 10.30 -14.06 6.05
N ASN A 157 10.01 -14.09 7.35
CA ASN A 157 11.01 -14.05 8.39
C ASN A 157 11.97 -15.25 8.36
N SER A 158 11.50 -16.44 8.03
CA SER A 158 12.36 -17.63 8.00
C SER A 158 13.42 -17.54 6.90
N ALA A 159 13.07 -16.96 5.75
CA ALA A 159 14.02 -16.69 4.69
C ALA A 159 15.10 -15.66 5.13
N LEU A 160 14.68 -14.57 5.77
CA LEU A 160 15.59 -13.54 6.28
C LEU A 160 16.54 -14.10 7.36
N ASP A 161 16.03 -14.95 8.26
CA ASP A 161 16.82 -15.59 9.31
C ASP A 161 17.98 -16.40 8.73
N LEU A 162 17.72 -17.17 7.67
CA LEU A 162 18.74 -18.01 7.04
C LEU A 162 19.91 -17.17 6.53
N PHE A 163 19.66 -16.05 5.87
CA PHE A 163 20.72 -15.18 5.35
C PHE A 163 21.40 -14.38 6.46
N LEU A 164 20.63 -13.89 7.44
CA LEU A 164 21.16 -13.09 8.53
C LEU A 164 22.06 -13.92 9.47
N GLN A 165 21.64 -15.14 9.83
CA GLN A 165 22.45 -16.03 10.67
C GLN A 165 23.77 -16.39 10.01
N ASN A 166 23.74 -16.66 8.70
CA ASN A 166 24.92 -17.01 7.91
C ASN A 166 25.75 -15.80 7.46
N LEU A 167 25.33 -14.56 7.73
CA LEU A 167 26.09 -13.37 7.34
C LEU A 167 27.46 -13.34 8.05
N ASP A 168 28.52 -13.48 7.28
CA ASP A 168 29.90 -13.48 7.76
C ASP A 168 30.79 -12.63 6.84
N PRO A 169 31.76 -11.87 7.37
CA PRO A 169 32.66 -11.05 6.55
C PRO A 169 33.45 -11.84 5.49
N SER A 170 33.69 -13.14 5.70
CA SER A 170 34.35 -14.01 4.72
C SER A 170 33.55 -14.19 3.43
N ILE A 171 32.22 -14.03 3.47
CA ILE A 171 31.32 -14.22 2.32
C ILE A 171 31.41 -13.04 1.35
N VAL A 172 31.75 -11.83 1.84
CA VAL A 172 31.75 -10.61 1.03
C VAL A 172 33.03 -10.50 0.16
N GLY A 173 34.03 -11.36 0.40
CA GLY A 173 35.16 -11.66 -0.50
C GLY A 173 36.18 -10.54 -0.74
N GLN A 174 35.82 -9.28 -0.49
CA GLN A 174 36.67 -8.11 -0.67
C GLN A 174 36.62 -7.22 0.57
N GLY A 175 37.79 -6.96 1.17
CA GLY A 175 37.93 -6.03 2.28
C GLY A 175 37.63 -4.58 1.89
N GLY A 176 37.30 -3.75 2.88
CA GLY A 176 36.89 -2.36 2.71
C GLY A 176 35.44 -2.13 3.15
N SER A 177 34.95 -0.89 3.02
CA SER A 177 33.56 -0.51 3.25
C SER A 177 33.15 0.52 2.19
N SER A 178 32.21 0.16 1.32
CA SER A 178 31.70 0.99 0.23
C SER A 178 30.23 1.34 0.46
N LEU A 179 30.04 2.43 1.18
CA LEU A 179 28.74 3.02 1.51
C LEU A 179 28.03 3.56 0.27
N ALA A 180 28.76 4.16 -0.66
CA ALA A 180 28.17 4.68 -1.91
C ALA A 180 27.53 3.54 -2.73
N SER A 181 28.25 2.42 -2.87
CA SER A 181 27.76 1.24 -3.58
C SER A 181 26.56 0.59 -2.87
N ALA A 182 26.58 0.55 -1.54
CA ALA A 182 25.46 0.05 -0.74
C ALA A 182 24.19 0.89 -0.93
N LEU A 183 24.30 2.23 -0.81
CA LEU A 183 23.18 3.15 -1.02
C LEU A 183 22.63 3.07 -2.45
N ARG A 184 23.51 2.99 -3.46
CA ARG A 184 23.11 2.85 -4.87
C ARG A 184 22.30 1.58 -5.09
N GLN A 185 22.80 0.44 -4.61
CA GLN A 185 22.11 -0.84 -4.76
C GLN A 185 20.79 -0.89 -3.98
N ALA A 186 20.77 -0.37 -2.75
CA ALA A 186 19.55 -0.28 -1.95
C ALA A 186 18.47 0.57 -2.63
N THR A 187 18.87 1.72 -3.17
CA THR A 187 17.98 2.62 -3.94
C THR A 187 17.42 1.92 -5.17
N ASN A 188 18.27 1.24 -5.94
CA ASN A 188 17.84 0.49 -7.12
C ASN A 188 16.86 -0.63 -6.76
N LEU A 189 17.11 -1.38 -5.69
CA LEU A 189 16.24 -2.46 -5.23
C LEU A 189 14.85 -1.93 -4.85
N LEU A 190 14.77 -0.83 -4.10
CA LEU A 190 13.50 -0.18 -3.77
C LEU A 190 12.76 0.36 -4.99
N ALA A 191 13.50 0.87 -5.97
CA ALA A 191 12.94 1.44 -7.19
C ALA A 191 12.28 0.39 -8.11
N LEU A 192 12.75 -0.86 -8.08
CA LEU A 192 12.18 -1.95 -8.88
C LEU A 192 10.74 -2.31 -8.46
N ASN A 193 10.40 -2.08 -7.19
CA ASN A 193 9.08 -2.40 -6.67
C ASN A 193 8.12 -1.23 -6.92
N LYS A 194 7.01 -1.47 -7.65
CA LYS A 194 6.04 -0.41 -8.03
C LYS A 194 4.90 -0.20 -7.03
N THR A 195 4.96 -0.83 -5.86
CA THR A 195 3.92 -0.67 -4.83
C THR A 195 3.92 0.77 -4.27
N GLN A 196 2.72 1.30 -4.00
CA GLN A 196 2.48 2.66 -3.50
C GLN A 196 2.67 2.78 -1.97
N GLY A 197 3.56 1.97 -1.39
CA GLY A 197 3.84 1.99 0.06
C GLY A 197 5.01 2.92 0.39
N ASP A 198 5.11 3.27 1.68
CA ASP A 198 6.29 3.96 2.22
C ASP A 198 7.54 3.10 2.05
N LYS A 199 8.68 3.75 1.78
CA LYS A 199 9.95 3.07 1.47
C LYS A 199 11.10 3.67 2.26
N ALA A 200 11.92 2.79 2.83
CA ALA A 200 13.06 3.20 3.63
C ALA A 200 14.31 2.35 3.36
N ILE A 201 15.47 2.97 3.52
CA ILE A 201 16.76 2.31 3.57
C ILE A 201 17.26 2.45 5.00
N VAL A 202 17.56 1.34 5.66
CA VAL A 202 18.21 1.33 6.97
C VAL A 202 19.65 0.89 6.76
N LEU A 203 20.58 1.82 6.90
CA LEU A 203 22.01 1.61 6.77
C LEU A 203 22.62 1.36 8.16
N MET A 204 23.28 0.22 8.35
CA MET A 204 23.86 -0.20 9.62
C MET A 204 25.37 -0.40 9.46
N SER A 205 26.19 0.40 10.13
CA SER A 205 27.65 0.40 9.97
C SER A 205 28.34 1.04 11.19
N ASP A 206 29.65 0.85 11.32
CA ASP A 206 30.51 1.61 12.23
C ASP A 206 30.98 2.95 11.64
N GLY A 207 30.62 3.23 10.39
CA GLY A 207 30.89 4.50 9.72
C GLY A 207 32.32 4.67 9.21
N GLU A 208 33.20 3.67 9.41
CA GLU A 208 34.55 3.66 8.84
C GLU A 208 34.49 3.36 7.34
N GLY A 209 34.23 4.41 6.55
CA GLY A 209 34.26 4.38 5.10
C GLY A 209 35.59 4.87 4.53
N PHE A 210 36.08 4.21 3.47
CA PHE A 210 37.21 4.69 2.66
C PHE A 210 36.73 5.39 1.37
N ASP A 211 35.42 5.50 1.17
CA ASP A 211 34.80 6.15 0.02
C ASP A 211 35.01 7.66 0.05
N ASN A 212 34.93 8.28 -1.14
CA ASN A 212 34.80 9.73 -1.23
C ASN A 212 33.46 10.19 -0.62
N PRO A 213 33.45 11.01 0.45
CA PRO A 213 32.22 11.48 1.08
C PRO A 213 31.23 12.13 0.11
N ASP A 214 31.72 12.86 -0.90
CA ASP A 214 30.86 13.53 -1.88
C ASP A 214 30.05 12.54 -2.72
N GLU A 215 30.62 11.39 -3.05
CA GLU A 215 29.90 10.34 -3.79
C GLU A 215 28.82 9.72 -2.92
N VAL A 216 29.12 9.42 -1.65
CA VAL A 216 28.16 8.85 -0.69
C VAL A 216 26.98 9.81 -0.48
N LEU A 217 27.25 11.10 -0.33
CA LEU A 217 26.21 12.13 -0.17
C LEU A 217 25.39 12.32 -1.45
N ALA A 218 25.98 12.19 -2.63
CA ALA A 218 25.25 12.21 -3.90
C ALA A 218 24.26 11.04 -4.02
N GLU A 219 24.64 9.84 -3.57
CA GLU A 219 23.74 8.68 -3.50
C GLU A 219 22.60 8.91 -2.49
N ALA A 220 22.90 9.49 -1.33
CA ALA A 220 21.90 9.86 -0.33
C ALA A 220 20.88 10.89 -0.87
N ARG A 221 21.36 11.90 -1.61
CA ARG A 221 20.49 12.87 -2.33
C ARG A 221 19.57 12.18 -3.31
N ARG A 222 20.10 11.24 -4.10
CA ARG A 222 19.32 10.50 -5.10
C ARG A 222 18.20 9.70 -4.46
N ALA A 223 18.48 8.98 -3.36
CA ALA A 223 17.46 8.24 -2.63
C ALA A 223 16.33 9.16 -2.14
N ARG A 224 16.69 10.33 -1.60
CA ARG A 224 15.72 11.36 -1.16
C ARG A 224 14.87 11.89 -2.32
N GLU A 225 15.47 12.19 -3.46
CA GLU A 225 14.75 12.66 -4.66
C GLU A 225 13.74 11.64 -5.17
N MET A 226 14.00 10.35 -4.96
CA MET A 226 13.08 9.25 -5.25
C MET A 226 12.01 9.03 -4.17
N GLY A 227 12.04 9.83 -3.10
CA GLY A 227 11.08 9.76 -1.99
C GLY A 227 11.39 8.66 -0.97
N PHE A 228 12.60 8.10 -0.96
CA PHE A 228 13.01 7.08 0.01
C PHE A 228 13.63 7.75 1.23
N THR A 229 13.24 7.28 2.42
CA THR A 229 13.86 7.77 3.67
C THR A 229 15.09 6.93 4.01
N ILE A 230 16.19 7.58 4.39
CA ILE A 230 17.38 6.88 4.88
C ILE A 230 17.43 6.97 6.40
N ILE A 231 17.65 5.84 7.06
CA ILE A 231 17.90 5.74 8.51
C ILE A 231 19.30 5.16 8.67
N THR A 232 20.21 5.89 9.30
CA THR A 232 21.57 5.41 9.54
C THR A 232 21.73 5.00 11.00
N VAL A 233 22.33 3.85 11.25
CA VAL A 233 22.49 3.24 12.57
C VAL A 233 23.97 2.92 12.80
N GLY A 234 24.53 3.53 13.83
CA GLY A 234 25.92 3.33 14.23
C GLY A 234 26.13 2.08 15.09
N PHE A 235 27.31 1.48 14.98
CA PHE A 235 27.79 0.42 15.86
C PHE A 235 29.26 0.65 16.24
N GLY A 236 29.62 0.31 17.48
CA GLY A 236 30.98 0.43 18.00
C GLY A 236 31.20 1.64 18.90
N THR A 237 32.46 1.85 19.28
CA THR A 237 32.84 2.93 20.20
C THR A 237 33.93 3.84 19.61
N PRO A 238 33.89 5.16 19.89
CA PRO A 238 34.93 6.10 19.45
C PRO A 238 36.32 5.81 20.03
N GLU A 239 36.39 5.11 21.17
CA GLU A 239 37.65 4.68 21.79
C GLU A 239 38.36 3.57 21.00
N GLY A 240 37.61 2.88 20.12
CA GLY A 240 38.11 1.85 19.23
C GLY A 240 38.38 0.50 19.89
N SER A 241 38.50 -0.54 19.06
CA SER A 241 38.80 -1.91 19.49
C SER A 241 39.60 -2.66 18.43
N THR A 242 40.36 -3.66 18.89
CA THR A 242 41.06 -4.59 18.00
C THR A 242 40.07 -5.55 17.33
N ILE A 243 40.42 -6.03 16.13
CA ILE A 243 39.59 -6.96 15.36
C ILE A 243 40.10 -8.40 15.58
N PRO A 244 39.32 -9.29 16.21
CA PRO A 244 39.68 -10.70 16.32
C PRO A 244 39.48 -11.42 14.98
N ILE A 245 40.45 -12.24 14.58
CA ILE A 245 40.38 -13.12 13.42
C ILE A 245 40.64 -14.55 13.89
N VAL A 246 39.81 -15.49 13.43
CA VAL A 246 40.02 -16.91 13.71
C VAL A 246 40.84 -17.52 12.57
N GLN A 247 42.07 -17.95 12.87
CA GLN A 247 42.94 -18.68 11.94
C GLN A 247 43.32 -20.02 12.57
N ASN A 248 43.08 -21.13 11.87
CA ASN A 248 43.41 -22.49 12.35
C ASN A 248 42.86 -22.80 13.78
N ARG A 249 41.64 -22.34 14.09
CA ARG A 249 41.00 -22.43 15.41
C ARG A 249 41.70 -21.65 16.54
N VAL A 250 42.65 -20.78 16.21
CA VAL A 250 43.29 -19.85 17.14
C VAL A 250 42.74 -18.45 16.87
N VAL A 251 42.36 -17.74 17.93
CA VAL A 251 41.95 -16.34 17.85
C VAL A 251 43.22 -15.48 17.87
N THR A 252 43.51 -14.83 16.75
CA THR A 252 44.56 -13.82 16.63
C THR A 252 43.93 -12.45 16.39
N GLN A 253 44.73 -11.38 16.45
CA GLN A 253 44.26 -10.05 16.10
C GLN A 253 44.66 -9.72 14.66
N LYS A 254 43.80 -8.98 13.96
CA LYS A 254 44.09 -8.44 12.64
C LYS A 254 45.34 -7.57 12.70
N ARG A 255 46.26 -7.81 11.78
CA ARG A 255 47.47 -6.99 11.58
C ARG A 255 47.45 -6.33 10.22
N ASP A 256 48.06 -5.14 10.13
CA ASP A 256 48.32 -4.45 8.87
C ASP A 256 49.52 -5.07 8.12
N GLU A 257 49.84 -4.53 6.95
CA GLU A 257 50.99 -4.98 6.13
C GLU A 257 52.34 -4.81 6.86
N ASN A 258 52.40 -3.92 7.85
CA ASN A 258 53.59 -3.65 8.66
C ASN A 258 53.66 -4.53 9.92
N GLY A 259 52.68 -5.39 10.16
CA GLY A 259 52.60 -6.28 11.32
C GLY A 259 52.03 -5.62 12.59
N ASN A 260 51.58 -4.36 12.54
CA ASN A 260 50.93 -3.68 13.66
C ASN A 260 49.49 -4.14 13.82
N ILE A 261 48.99 -4.13 15.06
CA ILE A 261 47.59 -4.47 15.36
C ILE A 261 46.66 -3.39 14.81
N VAL A 262 45.63 -3.79 14.07
CA VAL A 262 44.62 -2.87 13.55
C VAL A 262 43.58 -2.57 14.64
N VAL A 263 43.37 -1.29 14.90
CA VAL A 263 42.32 -0.77 15.80
C VAL A 263 41.28 -0.04 14.94
N THR A 264 40.03 -0.48 15.03
CA THR A 264 38.88 0.16 14.36
C THR A 264 38.10 1.01 15.35
N HIS A 265 37.65 2.18 14.92
CA HIS A 265 36.88 3.15 15.69
C HIS A 265 35.48 3.30 15.10
N TYR A 266 34.54 3.75 15.91
CA TYR A 266 33.25 4.22 15.40
C TYR A 266 33.37 5.68 14.96
N ASP A 267 33.08 5.98 13.68
CA ASP A 267 33.04 7.34 13.15
C ASP A 267 31.60 7.75 12.77
N PRO A 268 30.92 8.56 13.59
CA PRO A 268 29.55 9.00 13.32
C PRO A 268 29.44 10.07 12.23
N ALA A 269 30.53 10.75 11.85
CA ALA A 269 30.47 11.97 11.05
C ALA A 269 29.84 11.73 9.66
N LEU A 270 30.29 10.68 8.98
CA LEU A 270 29.78 10.33 7.65
C LEU A 270 28.33 9.83 7.71
N LEU A 271 28.00 8.95 8.67
CA LEU A 271 26.64 8.43 8.86
C LEU A 271 25.64 9.56 9.15
N LYS A 272 26.02 10.51 10.01
CA LYS A 272 25.21 11.68 10.30
C LYS A 272 25.00 12.55 9.07
N SER A 273 26.07 12.79 8.29
CA SER A 273 25.99 13.57 7.05
C SER A 273 25.06 12.93 6.01
N ILE A 274 25.06 11.60 5.90
CA ILE A 274 24.13 10.85 5.04
C ILE A 274 22.68 11.07 5.48
N ALA A 275 22.39 10.92 6.78
CA ALA A 275 21.05 11.13 7.30
C ALA A 275 20.57 12.57 7.11
N ASP A 276 21.42 13.56 7.41
CA ASP A 276 21.09 14.98 7.25
C ASP A 276 20.80 15.32 5.78
N GLU A 277 21.64 14.83 4.86
CA GLU A 277 21.44 15.02 3.43
C GLU A 277 20.16 14.34 2.92
N ALA A 278 19.87 13.12 3.39
CA ALA A 278 18.66 12.41 3.02
C ALA A 278 17.37 12.98 3.67
N LYS A 279 17.49 13.94 4.60
CA LYS A 279 16.42 14.34 5.54
C LYS A 279 15.85 13.14 6.32
N GLY A 280 16.75 12.22 6.64
CA GLY A 280 16.51 10.97 7.31
C GLY A 280 16.70 11.05 8.83
N VAL A 281 16.95 9.90 9.44
CA VAL A 281 17.17 9.78 10.90
C VAL A 281 18.52 9.15 11.19
N PHE A 282 19.32 9.80 12.03
CA PHE A 282 20.58 9.24 12.55
C PHE A 282 20.35 8.63 13.94
N ILE A 283 20.79 7.39 14.13
CA ILE A 283 20.76 6.64 15.39
C ILE A 283 22.21 6.32 15.76
N ASP A 284 22.69 6.96 16.82
CA ASP A 284 24.06 6.79 17.33
C ASP A 284 24.32 5.38 17.89
N ALA A 285 25.57 4.91 17.85
CA ALA A 285 25.98 3.64 18.42
C ALA A 285 25.69 3.51 19.93
N ARG A 286 25.72 4.61 20.68
CA ARG A 286 25.40 4.63 22.12
C ARG A 286 23.90 4.64 22.40
N ALA A 287 23.05 4.75 21.37
CA ALA A 287 21.61 4.81 21.55
C ALA A 287 21.07 3.48 22.09
N PRO A 288 20.27 3.50 23.18
CA PRO A 288 19.57 2.31 23.64
C PRO A 288 18.40 1.99 22.71
N ASN A 289 18.08 0.69 22.61
CA ASN A 289 16.94 0.16 21.84
C ASN A 289 16.89 0.71 20.40
N LYS A 290 17.90 0.37 19.60
CA LYS A 290 18.03 0.85 18.21
C LYS A 290 16.86 0.38 17.36
N ALA A 291 16.45 -0.89 17.50
CA ALA A 291 15.28 -1.47 16.85
C ALA A 291 14.00 -0.65 17.08
N GLY A 292 13.72 -0.27 18.33
CA GLY A 292 12.56 0.56 18.66
C GLY A 292 12.62 1.96 18.04
N ARG A 293 13.81 2.56 17.96
CA ARG A 293 14.02 3.86 17.31
C ARG A 293 13.86 3.78 15.80
N ILE A 294 14.37 2.72 15.16
CA ILE A 294 14.15 2.46 13.74
C ILE A 294 12.64 2.31 13.49
N ARG A 295 11.94 1.51 14.30
CA ARG A 295 10.48 1.35 14.18
C ARG A 295 9.74 2.68 14.33
N GLN A 296 10.15 3.52 15.27
CA GLN A 296 9.57 4.86 15.43
C GLN A 296 9.80 5.73 14.19
N ALA A 297 11.01 5.70 13.62
CA ALA A 297 11.33 6.42 12.39
C ALA A 297 10.49 5.90 11.20
N LEU A 298 10.34 4.59 11.05
CA LEU A 298 9.50 3.99 10.01
C LEU A 298 8.01 4.37 10.18
N ASN A 299 7.48 4.35 11.40
CA ASN A 299 6.09 4.76 11.67
C ASN A 299 5.84 6.24 11.40
N SER A 300 6.88 7.08 11.48
CA SER A 300 6.74 8.51 11.13
C SER A 300 6.63 8.76 9.63
N LEU A 301 6.93 7.76 8.79
CA LEU A 301 6.72 7.81 7.34
C LEU A 301 5.25 7.73 6.98
N HIS A 302 4.48 6.92 7.73
CA HIS A 302 3.03 6.90 7.60
C HIS A 302 2.49 8.28 7.99
N GLY A 303 2.10 9.07 6.99
CA GLY A 303 1.56 10.40 7.22
C GLY A 303 0.48 10.40 8.28
N GLU A 304 0.52 11.36 9.20
CA GLU A 304 -0.48 11.51 10.26
C GLU A 304 -1.90 11.50 9.65
N ASN A 305 -2.63 10.40 9.85
CA ASN A 305 -4.03 10.31 9.49
C ASN A 305 -4.84 11.14 10.49
N LEU A 306 -4.89 12.45 10.24
CA LEU A 306 -5.74 13.37 10.96
C LEU A 306 -7.20 13.02 10.67
N GLY A 307 -7.95 12.72 11.73
CA GLY A 307 -9.35 12.34 11.60
C GLY A 307 -10.23 13.52 11.21
N ILE A 308 -11.24 13.28 10.39
CA ILE A 308 -12.19 14.33 9.97
C ILE A 308 -13.22 14.53 11.09
N GLN A 309 -13.25 15.72 11.68
CA GLN A 309 -14.00 16.04 12.91
C GLN A 309 -15.18 16.97 12.63
N PHE A 310 -15.98 16.66 11.59
CA PHE A 310 -17.14 17.48 11.22
C PHE A 310 -18.32 17.38 12.20
N GLN A 311 -18.37 16.32 13.01
CA GLN A 311 -19.52 15.97 13.87
C GLN A 311 -19.85 17.07 14.89
N TRP A 312 -18.84 17.67 15.52
CA TRP A 312 -19.00 18.75 16.51
C TRP A 312 -19.62 20.01 15.88
N PHE A 313 -19.24 20.33 14.65
CA PHE A 313 -19.77 21.47 13.91
C PHE A 313 -21.22 21.25 13.48
N VAL A 314 -21.57 20.03 13.04
CA VAL A 314 -22.96 19.66 12.75
C VAL A 314 -23.83 19.71 14.02
N LEU A 315 -23.32 19.20 15.14
CA LEU A 315 -24.01 19.25 16.44
C LEU A 315 -24.31 20.71 16.85
N ALA A 316 -23.32 21.59 16.77
CA ALA A 316 -23.48 23.01 17.10
C ALA A 316 -24.54 23.69 16.21
N ALA A 317 -24.53 23.41 14.90
CA ALA A 317 -25.55 23.92 13.98
C ALA A 317 -26.96 23.42 14.35
N LEU A 318 -27.09 22.14 14.71
CA LEU A 318 -28.37 21.52 15.08
C LEU A 318 -28.92 22.09 16.41
N VAL A 319 -28.06 22.31 17.40
CA VAL A 319 -28.44 22.97 18.67
C VAL A 319 -28.95 24.40 18.42
N LEU A 320 -28.29 25.18 17.56
CA LEU A 320 -28.73 26.55 17.25
C LEU A 320 -30.08 26.57 16.54
N LEU A 321 -30.30 25.65 15.60
CA LEU A 321 -31.57 25.53 14.88
C LEU A 321 -32.70 25.05 15.81
N THR A 322 -32.43 24.07 16.69
CA THR A 322 -33.44 23.61 17.66
C THR A 322 -33.82 24.74 18.63
N ILE A 323 -32.85 25.46 19.19
CA ILE A 323 -33.13 26.64 20.04
C ILE A 323 -33.97 27.68 19.29
N ASP A 324 -33.67 27.94 18.01
CA ASP A 324 -34.46 28.87 17.21
C ASP A 324 -35.91 28.39 17.04
N THR A 325 -36.12 27.10 16.77
CA THR A 325 -37.47 26.54 16.62
C THR A 325 -38.28 26.57 17.92
N PHE A 326 -37.67 26.31 19.09
CA PHE A 326 -38.36 26.34 20.39
C PHE A 326 -38.77 27.75 20.83
N LEU A 327 -38.03 28.76 20.37
CA LEU A 327 -38.28 30.18 20.64
C LEU A 327 -39.26 30.82 19.64
N GLN A 328 -39.64 30.12 18.56
CA GLN A 328 -40.75 30.55 17.70
C GLN A 328 -42.11 30.26 18.37
N THR A 329 -43.06 31.21 18.23
CA THR A 329 -44.33 31.29 18.97
C THR A 329 -45.19 30.01 18.95
N ARG A 330 -46.04 29.84 19.99
CA ARG A 330 -46.85 28.63 20.31
C ARG A 330 -47.59 27.98 19.12
N ARG A 331 -48.04 28.74 18.11
CA ARG A 331 -48.71 28.19 16.90
C ARG A 331 -47.76 27.50 15.91
N ARG A 332 -46.48 27.88 15.87
CA ARG A 332 -45.45 27.24 15.02
C ARG A 332 -44.77 26.02 15.66
N ARG A 333 -44.86 25.85 16.99
CA ARG A 333 -44.32 24.67 17.71
C ARG A 333 -44.80 23.35 17.14
N LYS A 334 -46.09 23.21 16.78
CA LYS A 334 -46.64 21.96 16.21
C LYS A 334 -46.07 21.63 14.82
N ARG A 335 -45.87 22.64 13.96
CA ARG A 335 -45.28 22.46 12.62
C ARG A 335 -43.76 22.25 12.68
N ALA A 336 -43.08 22.90 13.63
CA ALA A 336 -41.65 22.75 13.86
C ALA A 336 -41.28 21.40 14.47
N LEU A 337 -42.08 20.86 15.40
CA LEU A 337 -41.93 19.49 15.91
C LEU A 337 -42.10 18.44 14.80
N ALA A 338 -43.06 18.63 13.89
CA ALA A 338 -43.24 17.75 12.74
C ALA A 338 -42.04 17.81 11.77
N ALA A 339 -41.52 19.00 11.49
CA ALA A 339 -40.35 19.17 10.62
C ALA A 339 -39.06 18.65 11.28
N ALA A 340 -38.86 18.90 12.57
CA ALA A 340 -37.72 18.40 13.35
C ALA A 340 -37.75 16.87 13.47
N ALA A 341 -38.94 16.27 13.67
CA ALA A 341 -39.13 14.83 13.65
C ALA A 341 -38.86 14.24 12.26
N ALA A 342 -39.28 14.91 11.18
CA ALA A 342 -38.98 14.49 9.81
C ALA A 342 -37.48 14.56 9.49
N THR A 343 -36.78 15.63 9.91
CA THR A 343 -35.32 15.74 9.73
C THR A 343 -34.56 14.79 10.64
N ALA A 344 -35.00 14.55 11.87
CA ALA A 344 -34.40 13.56 12.76
C ALA A 344 -34.65 12.14 12.25
N ALA A 345 -35.83 11.86 11.69
CA ALA A 345 -36.14 10.60 11.03
C ALA A 345 -35.32 10.43 9.76
N MET A 346 -35.11 11.49 8.96
CA MET A 346 -34.26 11.46 7.76
C MET A 346 -32.78 11.32 8.11
N LEU A 347 -32.31 11.97 9.19
CA LEU A 347 -30.95 11.82 9.72
C LEU A 347 -30.74 10.41 10.29
N LEU A 348 -31.72 9.88 11.04
CA LEU A 348 -31.74 8.49 11.51
C LEU A 348 -31.84 7.49 10.36
N LEU A 349 -32.54 7.80 9.27
CA LEU A 349 -32.57 6.99 8.03
C LEU A 349 -31.25 7.05 7.27
N THR A 350 -30.53 8.17 7.29
CA THR A 350 -29.18 8.26 6.71
C THR A 350 -28.11 7.60 7.60
N ILE A 351 -28.28 7.61 8.92
CA ILE A 351 -27.44 6.87 9.87
C ILE A 351 -27.78 5.37 9.84
N SER A 352 -29.06 5.03 9.59
CA SER A 352 -29.56 3.68 9.32
C SER A 352 -29.49 3.29 7.84
N CYS A 353 -28.78 4.06 7.00
CA CYS A 353 -28.24 3.51 5.76
C CYS A 353 -27.13 2.56 6.20
N ARG A 354 -27.62 1.37 6.55
CA ARG A 354 -27.01 0.28 7.28
C ARG A 354 -25.62 0.06 6.69
N ARG A 355 -24.57 0.48 7.41
CA ARG A 355 -23.24 -0.10 7.19
C ARG A 355 -23.46 -1.61 7.20
N PRO A 356 -23.02 -2.36 6.18
CA PRO A 356 -23.19 -3.80 6.17
C PRO A 356 -22.61 -4.31 7.49
N GLU A 357 -23.49 -4.90 8.30
CA GLU A 357 -23.10 -5.50 9.56
C GLU A 357 -22.13 -6.63 9.19
N ARG A 358 -20.83 -6.37 9.38
CA ARG A 358 -19.76 -7.29 8.99
C ARG A 358 -20.04 -8.63 9.65
N ASP A 359 -20.11 -9.67 8.84
CA ASP A 359 -20.40 -11.04 9.25
C ASP A 359 -19.23 -11.56 10.12
N LYS A 360 -19.28 -11.30 11.43
CA LYS A 360 -18.19 -11.65 12.36
C LYS A 360 -17.89 -13.14 12.36
N GLN A 361 -18.92 -13.98 12.21
CA GLN A 361 -18.75 -15.43 12.11
C GLN A 361 -18.15 -15.81 10.76
N GLY A 362 -18.61 -15.21 9.66
CA GLY A 362 -18.02 -15.38 8.33
C GLY A 362 -16.54 -14.95 8.27
N ILE A 363 -16.16 -13.87 8.95
CA ILE A 363 -14.77 -13.40 9.03
C ILE A 363 -13.89 -14.40 9.79
N ALA A 364 -14.37 -14.93 10.92
CA ALA A 364 -13.61 -15.93 11.67
C ALA A 364 -13.38 -17.21 10.84
N VAL A 365 -14.40 -17.65 10.10
CA VAL A 365 -14.31 -18.80 9.19
C VAL A 365 -13.38 -18.50 8.01
N TYR A 366 -13.47 -17.32 7.40
CA TYR A 366 -12.56 -16.87 6.34
C TYR A 366 -11.11 -16.82 6.81
N ASN A 367 -10.86 -16.28 8.00
CA ASN A 367 -9.52 -16.21 8.59
C ASN A 367 -8.96 -17.61 8.82
N ALA A 368 -9.77 -18.54 9.36
CA ALA A 368 -9.35 -19.94 9.52
C ALA A 368 -8.99 -20.59 8.18
N GLY A 369 -9.80 -20.40 7.14
CA GLY A 369 -9.49 -20.91 5.80
C GLY A 369 -8.26 -20.28 5.17
N THR A 370 -8.06 -18.98 5.37
CA THR A 370 -6.89 -18.26 4.86
C THR A 370 -5.60 -18.67 5.59
N GLN A 371 -5.67 -18.94 6.90
CA GLN A 371 -4.52 -19.47 7.66
C GLN A 371 -4.11 -20.86 7.16
N LEU A 372 -5.08 -21.73 6.87
CA LEU A 372 -4.80 -23.05 6.27
C LEU A 372 -4.14 -22.92 4.89
N LEU A 373 -4.61 -21.98 4.06
CA LEU A 373 -4.00 -21.69 2.76
C LEU A 373 -2.56 -21.16 2.90
N LEU A 374 -2.28 -20.30 3.88
CA LEU A 374 -0.94 -19.78 4.17
C LEU A 374 0.04 -20.87 4.63
N HIS A 375 -0.45 -21.86 5.36
CA HIS A 375 0.31 -23.05 5.77
C HIS A 375 0.32 -24.17 4.72
N ASP A 376 -0.03 -23.85 3.47
CA ASP A 376 -0.04 -24.78 2.33
C ASP A 376 -0.96 -26.01 2.51
N SER A 377 -1.92 -25.92 3.43
CA SER A 377 -2.92 -26.96 3.73
C SER A 377 -4.14 -26.77 2.83
N LEU A 378 -3.98 -27.06 1.54
CA LEU A 378 -4.94 -26.69 0.48
C LEU A 378 -6.33 -27.34 0.65
N ALA A 379 -6.39 -28.68 0.70
CA ALA A 379 -7.68 -29.38 0.84
C ALA A 379 -8.46 -29.01 2.13
N PRO A 380 -7.81 -28.88 3.31
CA PRO A 380 -8.45 -28.35 4.51
C PRO A 380 -8.94 -26.89 4.42
N ALA A 381 -8.34 -26.06 3.56
CA ALA A 381 -8.73 -24.65 3.40
C ALA A 381 -10.06 -24.48 2.65
N ILE A 382 -10.44 -25.45 1.80
CA ILE A 382 -11.65 -25.36 0.95
C ILE A 382 -12.95 -25.21 1.76
N PRO A 383 -13.29 -26.06 2.76
CA PRO A 383 -14.56 -25.95 3.48
C PRO A 383 -14.80 -24.59 4.16
N PRO A 384 -13.86 -24.02 4.94
CA PRO A 384 -14.05 -22.70 5.53
C PRO A 384 -14.13 -21.58 4.49
N LEU A 385 -13.27 -21.59 3.46
CA LEU A 385 -13.32 -20.57 2.40
C LEU A 385 -14.62 -20.64 1.58
N THR A 386 -15.14 -21.85 1.31
CA THR A 386 -16.43 -22.04 0.63
C THR A 386 -17.57 -21.45 1.47
N ARG A 387 -17.62 -21.75 2.78
CA ARG A 387 -18.62 -21.18 3.68
C ARG A 387 -18.54 -19.65 3.75
N ALA A 388 -17.33 -19.09 3.75
CA ALA A 388 -17.15 -17.64 3.70
C ALA A 388 -17.55 -17.01 2.36
N SER A 389 -17.41 -17.76 1.25
CA SER A 389 -17.78 -17.32 -0.10
C SER A 389 -19.29 -17.15 -0.32
N ASP A 390 -20.10 -17.71 0.59
CA ASP A 390 -21.56 -17.62 0.63
C ASP A 390 -22.09 -16.54 1.60
N SER A 391 -21.19 -15.76 2.24
CA SER A 391 -21.58 -14.71 3.20
C SER A 391 -22.50 -13.66 2.57
N LYS A 392 -23.28 -12.91 3.36
CA LYS A 392 -24.08 -11.78 2.84
C LYS A 392 -23.23 -10.54 2.55
N ASP A 393 -22.04 -10.45 3.15
CA ASP A 393 -21.09 -9.35 2.98
C ASP A 393 -20.36 -9.46 1.63
N ALA A 394 -20.50 -8.43 0.79
CA ALA A 394 -19.91 -8.41 -0.55
C ALA A 394 -18.37 -8.41 -0.54
N GLU A 395 -17.76 -7.73 0.43
CA GLU A 395 -16.30 -7.63 0.58
C GLU A 395 -15.74 -9.00 1.01
N LEU A 396 -16.35 -9.61 2.04
CA LEU A 396 -15.95 -10.94 2.52
C LEU A 396 -16.15 -12.04 1.47
N ARG A 397 -17.30 -12.05 0.77
CA ARG A 397 -17.55 -13.00 -0.32
C ARG A 397 -16.49 -12.90 -1.41
N HIS A 398 -16.14 -11.67 -1.80
CA HIS A 398 -15.14 -11.43 -2.83
C HIS A 398 -13.78 -12.03 -2.42
N HIS A 399 -13.30 -11.69 -1.23
CA HIS A 399 -12.02 -12.22 -0.72
C HIS A 399 -12.03 -13.74 -0.56
N ALA A 400 -13.12 -14.31 -0.05
CA ALA A 400 -13.24 -15.75 0.11
C ALA A 400 -13.24 -16.48 -1.25
N ARG A 401 -13.94 -15.96 -2.26
CA ARG A 401 -13.90 -16.51 -3.63
C ARG A 401 -12.50 -16.41 -4.24
N PHE A 402 -11.79 -15.32 -3.97
CA PHE A 402 -10.44 -15.12 -4.48
C PHE A 402 -9.48 -16.15 -3.90
N ASN A 403 -9.47 -16.30 -2.57
CA ASN A 403 -8.61 -17.28 -1.89
C ASN A 403 -8.99 -18.72 -2.24
N LEU A 404 -10.28 -19.01 -2.41
CA LEU A 404 -10.75 -20.31 -2.87
C LEU A 404 -10.32 -20.59 -4.32
N GLY A 405 -10.38 -19.58 -5.20
CA GLY A 405 -9.85 -19.69 -6.57
C GLY A 405 -8.33 -19.91 -6.58
N LEU A 406 -7.61 -19.26 -5.68
CA LEU A 406 -6.16 -19.42 -5.53
C LEU A 406 -5.80 -20.82 -5.04
N ASP A 407 -6.52 -21.33 -4.04
CA ASP A 407 -6.37 -22.69 -3.54
C ASP A 407 -6.49 -23.73 -4.66
N TYR A 408 -7.59 -23.66 -5.41
CA TYR A 408 -7.82 -24.52 -6.57
C TYR A 408 -6.76 -24.34 -7.66
N LEU A 409 -6.30 -23.11 -7.91
CA LEU A 409 -5.23 -22.86 -8.87
C LEU A 409 -3.94 -23.56 -8.44
N ILE A 410 -3.55 -23.45 -7.17
CA ILE A 410 -2.34 -24.11 -6.63
C ILE A 410 -2.47 -25.63 -6.75
N GLN A 411 -3.62 -26.21 -6.38
CA GLN A 411 -3.88 -27.64 -6.54
C GLN A 411 -3.77 -28.07 -8.01
N GLY A 412 -4.34 -27.31 -8.94
CA GLY A 412 -4.25 -27.55 -10.37
C GLY A 412 -2.84 -27.46 -10.92
N ARG A 413 -1.97 -26.60 -10.36
CA ARG A 413 -0.56 -26.57 -10.75
C ARG A 413 0.23 -27.78 -10.26
N ARG A 414 -0.18 -28.37 -9.13
CA ARG A 414 0.51 -29.49 -8.47
C ARG A 414 0.06 -30.83 -9.02
N ALA A 415 -1.21 -30.95 -9.44
CA ALA A 415 -1.74 -32.16 -10.03
C ALA A 415 -1.14 -32.36 -11.44
N LYS A 416 -0.43 -33.48 -11.65
CA LYS A 416 0.13 -33.83 -12.96
C LYS A 416 -0.93 -34.47 -13.88
N ASP A 417 -1.71 -35.40 -13.34
CA ASP A 417 -2.64 -36.24 -14.12
C ASP A 417 -4.12 -35.88 -13.90
N SER A 418 -4.41 -34.87 -13.07
CA SER A 418 -5.78 -34.48 -12.70
C SER A 418 -5.92 -32.97 -12.47
N ALA A 419 -5.20 -32.17 -13.26
CA ALA A 419 -5.20 -30.72 -13.16
C ALA A 419 -6.53 -30.07 -13.59
N ASP A 420 -7.29 -30.71 -14.47
CA ASP A 420 -8.46 -30.09 -15.12
C ASP A 420 -9.56 -29.68 -14.12
N ILE A 421 -9.91 -30.55 -13.18
CA ILE A 421 -10.96 -30.31 -12.18
C ILE A 421 -10.63 -29.10 -11.27
N PRO A 422 -9.45 -29.05 -10.62
CA PRO A 422 -9.08 -27.89 -9.82
C PRO A 422 -8.87 -26.62 -10.68
N LEU A 423 -8.29 -26.71 -11.88
CA LEU A 423 -8.17 -25.54 -12.75
C LEU A 423 -9.54 -24.99 -13.20
N ASP A 424 -10.51 -25.85 -13.48
CA ASP A 424 -11.89 -25.42 -13.80
C ASP A 424 -12.59 -24.80 -12.60
N SER A 425 -12.35 -25.34 -11.40
CA SER A 425 -12.85 -24.76 -10.16
C SER A 425 -12.25 -23.38 -9.90
N ALA A 426 -10.95 -23.18 -10.17
CA ALA A 426 -10.30 -21.88 -10.08
C ALA A 426 -10.88 -20.88 -11.08
N LEU A 427 -11.02 -21.28 -12.35
CA LEU A 427 -11.63 -20.46 -13.40
C LEU A 427 -13.04 -20.03 -13.04
N TYR A 428 -13.84 -20.95 -12.51
CA TYR A 428 -15.19 -20.67 -12.06
C TYR A 428 -15.20 -19.59 -10.95
N ARG A 429 -14.35 -19.72 -9.93
CA ARG A 429 -14.29 -18.74 -8.83
C ARG A 429 -13.83 -17.36 -9.27
N TYR A 430 -12.80 -17.26 -10.11
CA TYR A 430 -12.37 -15.96 -10.63
C TYR A 430 -13.37 -15.35 -11.59
N LYS A 431 -14.10 -16.16 -12.39
CA LYS A 431 -15.19 -15.67 -13.22
C LYS A 431 -16.30 -15.03 -12.38
N GLN A 432 -16.71 -15.65 -11.26
CA GLN A 432 -17.69 -15.08 -10.34
C GLN A 432 -17.27 -13.72 -9.76
N ILE A 433 -15.95 -13.48 -9.63
CA ILE A 433 -15.42 -12.19 -9.20
C ILE A 433 -15.51 -11.17 -10.33
N LEU A 434 -15.05 -11.54 -11.53
CA LEU A 434 -14.99 -10.67 -12.71
C LEU A 434 -16.37 -10.29 -13.25
N GLU A 435 -17.40 -11.13 -13.04
CA GLU A 435 -18.79 -10.79 -13.37
C GLU A 435 -19.32 -9.61 -12.54
N VAL A 436 -18.79 -9.41 -11.32
CA VAL A 436 -19.17 -8.30 -10.43
C VAL A 436 -18.18 -7.14 -10.51
N ALA A 437 -16.89 -7.43 -10.64
CA ALA A 437 -15.79 -6.47 -10.62
C ALA A 437 -14.85 -6.67 -11.82
N VAL A 438 -15.29 -6.21 -13.00
CA VAL A 438 -14.54 -6.35 -14.27
C VAL A 438 -13.14 -5.71 -14.22
N ALA A 439 -12.95 -4.69 -13.37
CA ALA A 439 -11.69 -3.96 -13.24
C ALA A 439 -10.68 -4.62 -12.26
N ASP A 440 -11.01 -5.77 -11.66
CA ASP A 440 -10.11 -6.48 -10.75
C ASP A 440 -8.94 -7.12 -11.52
N SER A 441 -7.77 -6.47 -11.43
CA SER A 441 -6.56 -6.90 -12.14
C SER A 441 -6.01 -8.23 -11.62
N ASP A 442 -6.17 -8.52 -10.34
CA ASP A 442 -5.57 -9.68 -9.68
C ASP A 442 -6.39 -10.94 -9.99
N ALA A 443 -7.71 -10.83 -9.91
CA ALA A 443 -8.62 -11.90 -10.32
C ALA A 443 -8.49 -12.17 -11.82
N ARG A 444 -8.33 -11.12 -12.65
CA ARG A 444 -8.09 -11.27 -14.08
C ARG A 444 -6.78 -11.98 -14.38
N TRP A 445 -5.69 -11.59 -13.72
CA TRP A 445 -4.39 -12.23 -13.89
C TRP A 445 -4.44 -13.72 -13.53
N ASN A 446 -5.04 -14.05 -12.38
CA ASN A 446 -5.15 -15.45 -11.94
C ASN A 446 -6.10 -16.28 -12.82
N TYR A 447 -7.17 -15.67 -13.34
CA TYR A 447 -8.04 -16.30 -14.34
C TYR A 447 -7.28 -16.61 -15.64
N GLU A 448 -6.50 -15.66 -16.16
CA GLU A 448 -5.66 -15.86 -17.34
C GLU A 448 -4.57 -16.92 -17.09
N LEU A 449 -3.99 -16.95 -15.89
CA LEU A 449 -3.00 -17.95 -15.49
C LEU A 449 -3.60 -19.37 -15.46
N ALA A 450 -4.78 -19.54 -14.87
CA ALA A 450 -5.51 -20.81 -14.86
C ALA A 450 -5.84 -21.29 -16.28
N LEU A 451 -6.25 -20.37 -17.17
CA LEU A 451 -6.50 -20.67 -18.59
C LEU A 451 -5.24 -21.16 -19.31
N ARG A 452 -4.09 -20.52 -19.06
CA ARG A 452 -2.81 -20.90 -19.68
C ARG A 452 -2.37 -22.29 -19.24
N GLN A 453 -2.49 -22.61 -17.95
CA GLN A 453 -2.16 -23.94 -17.48
C GLN A 453 -3.07 -25.02 -18.05
N LYS A 454 -4.37 -24.75 -18.16
CA LYS A 454 -5.30 -25.69 -18.78
C LYS A 454 -4.97 -25.92 -20.25
N LYS A 455 -4.60 -24.86 -20.99
CA LYS A 455 -4.17 -24.98 -22.40
C LYS A 455 -2.79 -25.62 -22.56
N GLY A 456 -1.89 -25.41 -21.60
CA GLY A 456 -0.52 -25.96 -21.61
C GLY A 456 -0.41 -27.44 -21.20
N GLY A 457 -1.50 -28.07 -20.75
CA GLY A 457 -1.57 -29.50 -20.44
C GLY A 457 -1.62 -30.42 -21.67
N GLY A 458 -1.75 -29.87 -22.88
CA GLY A 458 -1.72 -30.59 -24.14
C GLY A 458 -0.62 -30.06 -25.07
N GLY A 459 0.62 -30.53 -24.90
CA GLY A 459 1.73 -30.19 -25.79
C GLY A 459 3.08 -30.24 -25.08
N GLY A 460 3.62 -31.45 -24.91
CA GLY A 460 4.90 -31.68 -24.26
C GLY A 460 6.11 -31.26 -25.09
N GLY A 461 7.17 -30.87 -24.38
CA GLY A 461 8.57 -31.21 -24.70
C GLY A 461 9.32 -30.25 -25.63
N GLY A 462 10.37 -29.60 -25.10
CA GLY A 462 11.32 -28.87 -25.94
C GLY A 462 12.43 -28.11 -25.21
N GLY A 463 13.03 -28.71 -24.19
CA GLY A 463 14.30 -28.24 -23.62
C GLY A 463 15.41 -29.24 -23.88
N GLY A 464 16.38 -28.88 -24.74
CA GLY A 464 17.75 -29.40 -24.72
C GLY A 464 18.12 -30.52 -25.70
N GLY A 465 19.25 -30.34 -26.42
CA GLY A 465 19.96 -31.35 -27.22
C GLY A 465 19.79 -31.15 -28.72
N GLY A 466 20.80 -30.84 -29.55
CA GLY A 466 22.20 -31.22 -29.45
C GLY A 466 22.40 -32.64 -29.95
N GLY A 467 22.68 -32.80 -31.26
CA GLY A 467 23.33 -33.99 -31.82
C GLY A 467 22.43 -35.10 -32.39
N GLY A 468 22.43 -35.22 -33.72
CA GLY A 468 22.74 -36.46 -34.45
C GLY A 468 21.79 -37.66 -34.42
N GLY A 469 21.38 -38.08 -35.63
CA GLY A 469 21.29 -39.51 -35.97
C GLY A 469 19.88 -40.03 -36.15
N GLY A 470 19.57 -40.51 -37.37
CA GLY A 470 18.25 -40.97 -37.77
C GLY A 470 17.93 -42.41 -37.41
N GLY A 471 16.73 -42.86 -37.80
CA GLY A 471 16.33 -44.26 -37.72
C GLY A 471 14.82 -44.47 -37.60
N GLN A 472 14.18 -44.81 -38.71
CA GLN A 472 12.76 -45.18 -38.84
C GLN A 472 12.47 -46.56 -38.23
N SER A 473 11.23 -46.82 -37.77
CA SER A 473 10.32 -47.84 -38.34
C SER A 473 9.13 -48.24 -37.44
N HIS A 474 7.93 -48.09 -38.00
CA HIS A 474 6.74 -48.98 -38.02
C HIS A 474 5.92 -49.40 -36.75
N THR A 475 4.63 -49.03 -36.86
CA THR A 475 3.31 -49.45 -36.30
C THR A 475 3.01 -50.98 -36.30
N PRO A 476 1.88 -51.55 -35.74
CA PRO A 476 0.53 -50.97 -35.51
C PRO A 476 -0.31 -51.43 -34.27
N SER A 477 -1.51 -50.82 -34.14
CA SER A 477 -2.60 -51.00 -33.16
C SER A 477 -3.33 -52.37 -33.18
N PRO A 478 -4.30 -52.59 -32.25
CA PRO A 478 -5.71 -52.60 -32.68
C PRO A 478 -6.75 -51.97 -31.71
N SER A 479 -7.86 -51.49 -32.30
CA SER A 479 -9.11 -50.92 -31.73
C SER A 479 -10.18 -52.01 -31.44
N PRO A 480 -11.52 -51.77 -31.28
CA PRO A 480 -12.32 -50.55 -31.00
C PRO A 480 -13.45 -50.74 -29.95
N ALA A 481 -14.04 -49.64 -29.43
CA ALA A 481 -15.48 -49.57 -29.10
C ALA A 481 -15.94 -48.12 -28.89
N GLN A 482 -17.03 -47.76 -29.58
CA GLN A 482 -17.61 -46.43 -29.73
C GLN A 482 -18.50 -46.02 -28.55
N SER A 483 -18.60 -44.72 -28.25
CA SER A 483 -19.88 -44.01 -28.13
C SER A 483 -19.70 -42.47 -28.09
N GLN A 484 -20.67 -41.79 -28.68
CA GLN A 484 -20.62 -40.44 -29.26
C GLN A 484 -20.96 -39.31 -28.27
N ASN A 485 -20.34 -38.13 -28.44
CA ASN A 485 -21.03 -36.83 -28.51
C ASN A 485 -20.08 -35.70 -28.93
N GLN A 486 -20.23 -35.19 -30.16
CA GLN A 486 -19.54 -33.99 -30.68
C GLN A 486 -20.54 -32.85 -30.89
N ALA A 487 -20.17 -31.63 -30.49
CA ALA A 487 -20.87 -30.39 -30.80
C ALA A 487 -20.32 -29.75 -32.10
N PRO A 488 -21.11 -28.98 -32.86
CA PRO A 488 -20.81 -28.64 -34.26
C PRO A 488 -19.84 -27.45 -34.44
N ALA A 489 -19.02 -27.53 -35.49
CA ALA A 489 -18.14 -26.46 -35.97
C ALA A 489 -18.92 -25.30 -36.63
N PRO A 490 -18.40 -24.05 -36.60
CA PRO A 490 -19.09 -22.89 -37.16
C PRO A 490 -19.13 -22.91 -38.69
N LYS A 491 -20.25 -22.42 -39.26
CA LYS A 491 -20.51 -22.41 -40.71
C LYS A 491 -19.69 -21.34 -41.45
N PRO A 492 -19.21 -21.62 -42.68
CA PRO A 492 -18.45 -20.67 -43.48
C PRO A 492 -19.31 -19.55 -44.08
N VAL A 493 -18.67 -18.39 -44.30
CA VAL A 493 -19.22 -17.21 -44.98
C VAL A 493 -19.53 -17.54 -46.45
N PRO A 494 -20.64 -17.09 -47.06
CA PRO A 494 -21.02 -17.51 -48.41
C PRO A 494 -20.00 -17.01 -49.46
N GLY A 495 -19.41 -17.93 -50.21
CA GLY A 495 -18.59 -17.62 -51.39
C GLY A 495 -17.08 -17.85 -51.26
N MET A 496 -16.55 -18.25 -50.09
CA MET A 496 -15.14 -18.60 -49.91
C MET A 496 -14.97 -20.08 -49.59
N THR A 497 -14.06 -20.77 -50.29
CA THR A 497 -13.74 -22.18 -49.98
C THR A 497 -12.96 -22.25 -48.64
N PRO A 498 -13.02 -23.37 -47.91
CA PRO A 498 -12.29 -23.53 -46.64
C PRO A 498 -10.79 -23.23 -46.76
N GLN A 499 -10.17 -23.62 -47.88
CA GLN A 499 -8.77 -23.33 -48.17
C GLN A 499 -8.50 -21.84 -48.39
N GLN A 500 -9.45 -21.10 -48.97
CA GLN A 500 -9.32 -19.65 -49.12
C GLN A 500 -9.49 -18.92 -47.78
N ALA A 501 -10.37 -19.41 -46.89
CA ALA A 501 -10.52 -18.86 -45.55
C ALA A 501 -9.24 -19.07 -44.72
N GLU A 502 -8.62 -20.24 -44.83
CA GLU A 502 -7.37 -20.59 -44.16
C GLU A 502 -6.18 -19.77 -44.69
N ALA A 503 -6.14 -19.52 -46.01
CA ALA A 503 -5.14 -18.64 -46.61
C ALA A 503 -5.29 -17.17 -46.15
N VAL A 504 -6.52 -16.68 -45.98
CA VAL A 504 -6.77 -15.32 -45.45
C VAL A 504 -6.38 -15.20 -43.99
N LEU A 505 -6.62 -16.24 -43.19
CA LEU A 505 -6.21 -16.29 -41.78
C LEU A 505 -4.68 -16.28 -41.64
N ASN A 506 -3.98 -17.12 -42.41
CA ASN A 506 -2.51 -17.15 -42.40
C ASN A 506 -1.92 -15.80 -42.87
N ALA A 507 -2.50 -15.19 -43.91
CA ALA A 507 -2.07 -13.88 -44.37
C ALA A 507 -2.36 -12.73 -43.37
N ALA A 508 -3.36 -12.89 -42.50
CA ALA A 508 -3.65 -11.94 -41.44
C ALA A 508 -2.65 -12.09 -40.28
N GLU A 509 -2.27 -13.33 -39.94
CA GLU A 509 -1.28 -13.66 -38.91
C GLU A 509 0.13 -13.15 -39.27
N ASP A 510 0.52 -13.28 -40.55
CA ASP A 510 1.78 -12.74 -41.08
C ASP A 510 1.83 -11.20 -41.02
N LYS A 511 0.69 -10.53 -41.27
CA LYS A 511 0.60 -9.07 -41.15
C LYS A 511 0.67 -8.61 -39.69
N GLU A 512 0.10 -9.38 -38.77
CA GLU A 512 0.12 -9.04 -37.34
C GLU A 512 1.53 -9.20 -36.74
N THR A 513 2.27 -10.24 -37.15
CA THR A 513 3.67 -10.43 -36.77
C THR A 513 4.59 -9.33 -37.33
N ASP A 514 4.39 -8.87 -38.57
CA ASP A 514 5.15 -7.73 -39.12
C ASP A 514 4.85 -6.40 -38.38
N VAL A 515 3.59 -6.16 -38.01
CA VAL A 515 3.20 -4.98 -37.23
C VAL A 515 3.80 -5.03 -35.81
N GLN A 516 3.84 -6.20 -35.18
CA GLN A 516 4.50 -6.38 -33.88
C GLN A 516 6.02 -6.20 -33.98
N GLY A 517 6.67 -6.71 -35.02
CA GLY A 517 8.10 -6.51 -35.29
C GLY A 517 8.45 -5.03 -35.51
N LYS A 518 7.60 -4.28 -36.22
CA LYS A 518 7.75 -2.82 -36.40
C LYS A 518 7.54 -2.03 -35.11
N ARG A 519 6.64 -2.46 -34.22
CA ARG A 519 6.45 -1.86 -32.89
C ARG A 519 7.65 -2.10 -31.97
N GLN A 520 8.25 -3.29 -32.00
CA GLN A 520 9.46 -3.58 -31.22
C GLN A 520 10.68 -2.77 -31.69
N LYS A 521 10.85 -2.57 -33.00
CA LYS A 521 11.93 -1.71 -33.53
C LYS A 521 11.76 -0.21 -33.20
N LYS A 522 10.54 0.25 -32.94
CA LYS A 522 10.26 1.66 -32.58
C LYS A 522 10.54 2.00 -31.12
N ASN A 523 10.72 1.00 -30.25
CA ASN A 523 10.90 1.15 -28.81
C ASN A 523 12.33 0.85 -28.31
N VAL A 524 13.33 0.84 -29.20
CA VAL A 524 14.75 0.75 -28.80
C VAL A 524 15.29 2.17 -28.65
N PRO A 525 15.61 2.65 -27.43
CA PRO A 525 16.30 3.93 -27.26
C PRO A 525 17.71 3.81 -27.86
N THR A 526 18.07 4.76 -28.72
CA THR A 526 19.43 4.90 -29.22
C THR A 526 20.33 5.36 -28.06
N PRO A 527 21.44 4.68 -27.75
CA PRO A 527 22.36 5.16 -26.73
C PRO A 527 23.05 6.46 -27.21
N PRO A 528 23.28 7.44 -26.33
CA PRO A 528 23.98 8.66 -26.71
C PRO A 528 25.43 8.33 -27.10
N ARG A 529 25.81 8.72 -28.32
CA ARG A 529 27.20 8.80 -28.79
C ARG A 529 27.94 9.87 -27.98
N GLY A 530 29.08 9.55 -27.36
CA GLY A 530 29.96 10.60 -26.83
C GLY A 530 31.14 10.17 -25.94
N LYS A 531 32.23 9.76 -26.62
CA LYS A 531 33.67 9.87 -26.30
C LYS A 531 34.31 9.18 -25.07
N ASP A 532 35.31 8.36 -25.45
CA ASP A 532 36.43 7.82 -24.68
C ASP A 532 37.12 8.85 -23.78
N TRP A 533 37.17 8.53 -22.49
CA TRP A 533 38.38 8.26 -21.72
C TRP A 533 38.03 7.38 -20.52
#